data_AF-A0A7X3NQW8-F1
#
_entry.id   AF-A0A7X3NQW8-F1
#
_cell.length_a   1.000
_cell.length_b   1.000
_cell.length_c   1.000
_cell.angle_alpha   90.00
_cell.angle_beta   90.00
_cell.angle_gamma   90.00
#
_symmetry.space_group_name_H-M   'P 1'
#
loop_
_entity.id
_entity.type
_entity.pdbx_description
1 polymer ?
#
loop_
_entity_poly.entity_id
_entity_poly.type
_entity_poly.pdbx_seq_one_letter_code
_entity_poly.pdbx_strand_id
1 'polypeptide(L)'
;MSYYETFLLFLALIFCGYASYTDLKTQKIRNICSLGLLYAGILSQLMSWYLGTTTPLYILGLFFGSGLIAFALYWFGIFSPGDSKLFWGLGLILPLSLFKGLSGSLSFPPLILALNIVIPYSVGLLTYLFFKFALMPNKLAFLRSSVMSNFQIAALLEKLFNLLFFIGIATALTSLLELLDWQPDRFVRLLLVLTVFILIQKMLAPVPKTPVYYVIVGFAWVWLSVRSAPSVPVFLLGFAFFSGLYLLVFVIAKQLVLGLASIALDNAVDVKGLRVGMIPAEQIVRVTEPDGSARYEKKQVAFSSGQDDNIVVSPNPAGLDAEEIEHLRDLAASGALAKFKNQIKIQPSIRFAPVISFGALLTIFCQGPFYLKLMQLF
;
A
#
# COMPACT_ATOMS: atom_id res chain seq x y z
N MET A 1 -25.32 -5.74 22.76
CA MET A 1 -25.26 -6.43 21.46
C MET A 1 -26.31 -7.52 21.45
N SER A 2 -26.97 -7.75 20.31
CA SER A 2 -27.95 -8.83 20.18
C SER A 2 -27.25 -10.20 20.04
N TYR A 3 -27.99 -11.29 20.29
CA TYR A 3 -27.48 -12.65 20.02
C TYR A 3 -27.06 -12.83 18.56
N TYR A 4 -27.80 -12.19 17.63
CA TYR A 4 -27.48 -12.17 16.21
C TYR A 4 -26.14 -11.50 15.92
N GLU A 5 -25.90 -10.30 16.45
CA GLU A 5 -24.61 -9.60 16.29
C GLU A 5 -23.45 -10.41 16.86
N THR A 6 -23.66 -11.06 18.01
CA THR A 6 -22.66 -11.92 18.65
C THR A 6 -22.33 -13.13 17.77
N PHE A 7 -23.34 -13.73 17.15
CA PHE A 7 -23.16 -14.84 16.19
C PHE A 7 -22.35 -14.41 14.96
N LEU A 8 -22.62 -13.21 14.41
CA LEU A 8 -21.86 -12.67 13.28
C LEU A 8 -20.38 -12.48 13.63
N LEU A 9 -20.10 -11.94 14.82
CA LEU A 9 -18.72 -11.79 15.30
C LEU A 9 -18.03 -13.13 15.46
N PHE A 10 -18.71 -14.11 16.05
CA PHE A 10 -18.19 -15.46 16.18
C PHE A 10 -17.87 -16.09 14.82
N LEU A 11 -18.77 -15.94 13.85
CA LEU A 11 -18.57 -16.42 12.48
C LEU A 11 -17.36 -15.73 11.82
N ALA A 12 -17.25 -14.40 11.95
CA ALA A 12 -16.12 -13.63 11.44
C ALA A 12 -14.80 -14.14 12.03
N LEU A 13 -14.75 -14.37 13.34
CA LEU A 13 -13.55 -14.85 14.03
C LEU A 13 -13.16 -16.28 13.63
N ILE A 14 -14.12 -17.19 13.43
CA ILE A 14 -13.82 -18.55 12.95
C ILE A 14 -13.16 -18.51 11.58
N PHE A 15 -13.75 -17.78 10.63
CA PHE A 15 -13.21 -17.68 9.28
C PHE A 15 -11.85 -16.98 9.26
N CYS A 16 -11.66 -15.93 10.05
CA CYS A 16 -10.36 -15.27 10.26
C CYS A 16 -9.32 -16.21 10.85
N GLY A 17 -9.67 -16.93 11.92
CA GLY A 17 -8.78 -17.89 12.57
C GLY A 17 -8.40 -19.04 11.64
N TYR A 18 -9.37 -19.57 10.89
CA TYR A 18 -9.12 -20.62 9.92
C TYR A 18 -8.29 -20.11 8.73
N ALA A 19 -8.58 -18.91 8.21
CA ALA A 19 -7.78 -18.27 7.16
C ALA A 19 -6.33 -18.08 7.63
N SER A 20 -6.13 -17.55 8.84
CA SER A 20 -4.82 -17.39 9.47
C SER A 20 -4.08 -18.72 9.61
N TYR A 21 -4.76 -19.77 10.05
CA TYR A 21 -4.18 -21.11 10.15
C TYR A 21 -3.75 -21.64 8.77
N THR A 22 -4.60 -21.52 7.74
CA THR A 22 -4.27 -21.97 6.39
C THR A 22 -3.13 -21.17 5.77
N ASP A 23 -3.07 -19.86 6.04
CA ASP A 23 -2.00 -18.98 5.58
C ASP A 23 -0.66 -19.31 6.27
N LEU A 24 -0.68 -19.55 7.59
CA LEU A 24 0.50 -19.99 8.34
C LEU A 24 1.04 -21.35 7.90
N LYS A 25 0.16 -22.30 7.57
CA LYS A 25 0.54 -23.68 7.22
C LYS A 25 0.87 -23.86 5.73
N THR A 26 0.11 -23.22 4.85
CA THR A 26 0.15 -23.49 3.40
C THR A 26 0.40 -22.27 2.54
N GLN A 27 0.54 -21.06 3.13
CA GLN A 27 0.72 -19.78 2.42
C GLN A 27 -0.38 -19.49 1.38
N LYS A 28 -1.53 -20.14 1.53
CA LYS A 28 -2.68 -20.01 0.62
C LYS A 28 -3.95 -19.91 1.45
N ILE A 29 -4.68 -18.83 1.22
CA ILE A 29 -6.01 -18.64 1.80
C ILE A 29 -7.01 -19.38 0.91
N ARG A 30 -7.72 -20.36 1.49
CA ARG A 30 -8.75 -21.09 0.75
C ARG A 30 -9.92 -20.16 0.42
N ASN A 31 -10.39 -20.20 -0.83
CA ASN A 31 -11.52 -19.40 -1.29
C ASN A 31 -12.79 -19.57 -0.43
N ILE A 32 -12.98 -20.73 0.21
CA ILE A 32 -14.11 -20.96 1.11
C ILE A 32 -14.15 -19.98 2.28
N CYS A 33 -12.99 -19.49 2.74
CA CYS A 33 -12.93 -18.56 3.87
C CYS A 33 -13.34 -17.15 3.44
N SER A 34 -12.75 -16.67 2.36
CA SER A 34 -13.00 -15.30 1.87
C SER A 34 -14.37 -15.17 1.22
N LEU A 35 -14.78 -16.12 0.36
CA LEU A 35 -16.12 -16.12 -0.22
C LEU A 35 -17.20 -16.44 0.80
N GLY A 36 -16.96 -17.40 1.70
CA GLY A 36 -17.92 -17.74 2.76
C GLY A 36 -18.24 -16.53 3.64
N LEU A 37 -17.20 -15.76 4.00
CA LEU A 37 -17.36 -14.56 4.82
C LEU A 37 -17.96 -13.39 4.01
N LEU A 38 -17.68 -13.28 2.71
CA LEU A 38 -18.36 -12.32 1.82
C LEU A 38 -19.87 -12.61 1.72
N TYR A 39 -20.26 -13.87 1.47
CA TYR A 39 -21.66 -14.28 1.40
C TYR A 39 -22.37 -14.08 2.74
N ALA A 40 -21.74 -14.47 3.85
CA ALA A 40 -22.27 -14.24 5.19
C ALA A 40 -22.43 -12.75 5.49
N GLY A 41 -21.47 -11.91 5.06
CA GLY A 41 -21.55 -10.46 5.18
C GLY A 41 -22.72 -9.86 4.39
N ILE A 42 -22.89 -10.24 3.12
CA ILE A 42 -24.02 -9.77 2.30
C ILE A 42 -25.36 -10.19 2.95
N LEU A 43 -25.49 -11.46 3.34
CA LEU A 43 -26.70 -11.95 3.99
C LEU A 43 -26.96 -11.21 5.31
N SER A 44 -25.90 -10.90 6.05
CA SER A 44 -26.00 -10.14 7.29
C SER A 44 -26.53 -8.72 7.08
N GLN A 45 -26.07 -8.04 6.03
CA GLN A 45 -26.54 -6.72 5.66
C GLN A 45 -27.99 -6.75 5.18
N LEU A 46 -28.38 -7.75 4.37
CA LEU A 46 -29.77 -7.95 3.96
C LEU A 46 -30.69 -8.20 5.16
N MET A 47 -30.25 -9.00 6.13
CA MET A 47 -31.00 -9.24 7.37
C MET A 47 -31.09 -7.97 8.23
N SER A 48 -30.01 -7.17 8.28
CA SER A 48 -30.00 -5.87 8.96
C SER A 48 -31.01 -4.89 8.33
N TRP A 49 -31.20 -4.94 7.01
CA TRP A 49 -32.22 -4.17 6.31
C TRP A 49 -33.63 -4.69 6.61
N TYR A 50 -33.83 -6.01 6.59
CA TYR A 50 -35.11 -6.63 6.98
C TYR A 50 -35.53 -6.24 8.41
N LEU A 51 -34.58 -6.16 9.33
CA LEU A 51 -34.79 -5.72 10.72
C LEU A 51 -34.92 -4.19 10.89
N GLY A 52 -34.85 -3.42 9.79
CA GLY A 52 -34.99 -1.96 9.82
C GLY A 52 -33.79 -1.21 10.42
N THR A 53 -32.65 -1.87 10.60
CA THR A 53 -31.44 -1.26 11.19
C THR A 53 -30.56 -0.53 10.18
N THR A 54 -30.74 -0.83 8.89
CA THR A 54 -29.95 -0.26 7.78
C THR A 54 -30.81 0.08 6.58
N THR A 55 -30.32 0.97 5.72
CA THR A 55 -30.97 1.32 4.45
C THR A 55 -30.30 0.63 3.26
N PRO A 56 -31.00 0.39 2.14
CA PRO A 56 -30.39 -0.17 0.92
C PRO A 56 -29.20 0.65 0.41
N LEU A 57 -29.29 1.99 0.50
CA LEU A 57 -28.20 2.88 0.10
C LEU A 57 -26.94 2.65 0.96
N TYR A 58 -27.13 2.45 2.27
CA TYR A 58 -26.03 2.13 3.17
C TYR A 58 -25.38 0.79 2.81
N ILE A 59 -26.17 -0.24 2.50
CA ILE A 59 -25.65 -1.56 2.09
C ILE A 59 -24.83 -1.46 0.82
N LEU A 60 -25.32 -0.74 -0.20
CA LEU A 60 -24.58 -0.50 -1.43
C LEU A 60 -23.28 0.27 -1.15
N GLY A 61 -23.35 1.33 -0.33
CA GLY A 61 -22.19 2.10 0.10
C GLY A 61 -21.15 1.25 0.84
N LEU A 62 -21.59 0.36 1.73
CA LEU A 62 -20.73 -0.56 2.47
C LEU A 62 -20.09 -1.60 1.55
N PHE A 63 -20.87 -2.19 0.64
CA PHE A 63 -20.40 -3.19 -0.33
C PHE A 63 -19.35 -2.61 -1.28
N PHE A 64 -19.68 -1.51 -1.96
CA PHE A 64 -18.76 -0.87 -2.89
C PHE A 64 -17.60 -0.19 -2.18
N GLY A 65 -17.83 0.48 -1.05
CA GLY A 65 -16.76 1.13 -0.31
C GLY A 65 -15.77 0.13 0.29
N SER A 66 -16.25 -0.99 0.85
CA SER A 66 -15.35 -2.06 1.30
C SER A 66 -14.61 -2.71 0.14
N GLY A 67 -15.29 -2.93 -1.01
CA GLY A 67 -14.68 -3.49 -2.21
C GLY A 67 -13.62 -2.56 -2.81
N LEU A 68 -13.88 -1.25 -2.82
CA LEU A 68 -12.94 -0.23 -3.29
C LEU A 68 -11.67 -0.19 -2.43
N ILE A 69 -11.82 -0.21 -1.09
CA ILE A 69 -10.66 -0.26 -0.19
C ILE A 69 -9.88 -1.57 -0.37
N ALA A 70 -10.57 -2.71 -0.46
CA ALA A 70 -9.95 -4.01 -0.71
C ALA A 70 -9.15 -4.00 -2.02
N PHE A 71 -9.77 -3.51 -3.10
CA PHE A 71 -9.16 -3.41 -4.41
C PHE A 71 -7.98 -2.42 -4.41
N ALA A 72 -8.10 -1.29 -3.72
CA ALA A 72 -7.00 -0.34 -3.58
C ALA A 72 -5.80 -1.01 -2.89
N LEU A 73 -6.01 -1.72 -1.76
CA LEU A 73 -4.93 -2.42 -1.05
C LEU A 73 -4.29 -3.51 -1.91
N TYR A 74 -5.06 -4.24 -2.73
CA TYR A 74 -4.53 -5.15 -3.75
C TYR A 74 -3.70 -4.42 -4.81
N TRP A 75 -4.27 -3.37 -5.39
CA TRP A 75 -3.68 -2.61 -6.48
C TRP A 75 -2.37 -1.92 -6.08
N PHE A 76 -2.26 -1.52 -4.81
CA PHE A 76 -1.04 -1.00 -4.21
C PHE A 76 -0.02 -2.08 -3.81
N GLY A 77 -0.35 -3.36 -4.01
CA GLY A 77 0.50 -4.49 -3.66
C GLY A 77 0.65 -4.70 -2.15
N ILE A 78 -0.24 -4.12 -1.33
CA ILE A 78 -0.24 -4.32 0.12
C ILE A 78 -0.83 -5.70 0.43
N PHE A 79 -1.94 -6.05 -0.23
CA PHE A 79 -2.64 -7.33 -0.03
C PHE A 79 -2.54 -8.24 -1.24
N SER A 80 -2.46 -9.54 -0.99
CA SER A 80 -2.70 -10.54 -2.04
C SER A 80 -4.18 -10.54 -2.46
N PRO A 81 -4.54 -11.16 -3.61
CA PRO A 81 -5.94 -11.33 -4.00
C PRO A 81 -6.78 -12.06 -2.94
N GLY A 82 -6.18 -12.99 -2.19
CA GLY A 82 -6.87 -13.74 -1.12
C GLY A 82 -7.18 -12.86 0.09
N ASP A 83 -6.18 -12.10 0.55
CA ASP A 83 -6.28 -11.15 1.66
C ASP A 83 -7.32 -10.06 1.39
N SER A 84 -7.34 -9.54 0.16
CA SER A 84 -8.26 -8.49 -0.25
C SER A 84 -9.71 -8.95 -0.21
N LYS A 85 -10.00 -10.18 -0.66
CA LYS A 85 -11.35 -10.76 -0.55
C LYS A 85 -11.74 -11.04 0.90
N LEU A 86 -10.80 -11.50 1.73
CA LEU A 86 -11.03 -11.70 3.17
C LEU A 86 -11.39 -10.38 3.85
N PHE A 87 -10.61 -9.32 3.59
CA PHE A 87 -10.88 -7.97 4.09
C PHE A 87 -12.25 -7.46 3.61
N TRP A 88 -12.59 -7.67 2.34
CA TRP A 88 -13.88 -7.25 1.79
C TRP A 88 -15.05 -7.91 2.53
N GLY A 89 -14.98 -9.22 2.74
CA GLY A 89 -15.98 -9.92 3.55
C GLY A 89 -16.05 -9.34 4.97
N LEU A 90 -14.90 -9.08 5.60
CA LEU A 90 -14.86 -8.59 6.97
C LEU A 90 -15.50 -7.21 7.10
N GLY A 91 -15.26 -6.32 6.14
CA GLY A 91 -15.92 -5.02 6.09
C GLY A 91 -17.45 -5.12 6.02
N LEU A 92 -17.99 -6.22 5.47
CA LEU A 92 -19.43 -6.47 5.36
C LEU A 92 -20.04 -7.19 6.56
N ILE A 93 -19.33 -8.11 7.20
CA ILE A 93 -19.91 -8.94 8.27
C ILE A 93 -19.95 -8.22 9.63
N LEU A 94 -19.09 -7.21 9.84
CA LEU A 94 -19.01 -6.51 11.11
C LEU A 94 -20.32 -5.75 11.43
N PRO A 95 -20.92 -5.97 12.61
CA PRO A 95 -22.17 -5.35 12.97
C PRO A 95 -22.02 -3.84 13.22
N LEU A 96 -22.97 -3.06 12.73
CA LEU A 96 -22.95 -1.60 12.84
C LEU A 96 -23.05 -1.08 14.28
N SER A 97 -23.56 -1.92 15.18
CA SER A 97 -23.60 -1.61 16.61
C SER A 97 -22.22 -1.29 17.20
N LEU A 98 -21.14 -1.85 16.63
CA LEU A 98 -19.76 -1.58 17.04
C LEU A 98 -19.33 -0.12 16.78
N PHE A 99 -20.02 0.61 15.91
CA PHE A 99 -19.58 1.92 15.43
C PHE A 99 -20.55 3.06 15.80
N LYS A 100 -21.58 2.77 16.61
CA LYS A 100 -22.63 3.75 16.98
C LYS A 100 -22.12 5.00 17.70
N GLY A 101 -20.97 4.91 18.38
CA GLY A 101 -20.37 6.03 19.10
C GLY A 101 -19.47 6.94 18.26
N LEU A 102 -19.33 6.69 16.96
CA LEU A 102 -18.40 7.39 16.08
C LEU A 102 -19.14 8.27 15.08
N SER A 103 -18.62 9.46 14.82
CA SER A 103 -19.17 10.43 13.88
C SER A 103 -18.29 10.61 12.64
N GLY A 104 -18.88 11.04 11.52
CA GLY A 104 -18.16 11.35 10.29
C GLY A 104 -17.61 10.11 9.57
N SER A 105 -16.45 10.22 8.93
CA SER A 105 -15.83 9.09 8.19
C SER A 105 -15.44 7.92 9.09
N LEU A 106 -15.21 8.18 10.38
CA LEU A 106 -14.95 7.17 11.39
C LEU A 106 -16.20 6.36 11.76
N SER A 107 -17.37 6.63 11.17
CA SER A 107 -18.53 5.73 11.25
C SER A 107 -18.49 4.61 10.20
N PHE A 108 -17.54 4.65 9.25
CA PHE A 108 -17.47 3.69 8.15
C PHE A 108 -16.64 2.43 8.55
N PRO A 109 -17.28 1.26 8.75
CA PRO A 109 -16.61 0.07 9.31
C PRO A 109 -15.36 -0.39 8.54
N PRO A 110 -15.37 -0.48 7.19
CA PRO A 110 -14.21 -0.96 6.44
C PRO A 110 -12.99 -0.05 6.62
N LEU A 111 -13.20 1.25 6.77
CA LEU A 111 -12.10 2.19 7.01
C LEU A 111 -11.46 1.94 8.38
N ILE A 112 -12.26 1.75 9.43
CA ILE A 112 -11.75 1.45 10.77
C ILE A 112 -10.97 0.14 10.77
N LEU A 113 -11.53 -0.88 10.12
CA LEU A 113 -10.85 -2.16 9.97
C LEU A 113 -9.50 -1.98 9.28
N ALA A 114 -9.43 -1.21 8.18
CA ALA A 114 -8.18 -0.92 7.49
C ALA A 114 -7.17 -0.21 8.41
N LEU A 115 -7.60 0.80 9.17
CA LEU A 115 -6.74 1.51 10.12
C LEU A 115 -6.21 0.58 11.21
N ASN A 116 -7.06 -0.28 11.76
CA ASN A 116 -6.70 -1.24 12.79
C ASN A 116 -5.81 -2.39 12.29
N ILE A 117 -5.74 -2.59 10.97
CA ILE A 117 -4.78 -3.53 10.35
C ILE A 117 -3.46 -2.80 10.06
N VAL A 118 -3.53 -1.68 9.31
CA VAL A 118 -2.36 -1.00 8.76
C VAL A 118 -1.53 -0.33 9.84
N ILE A 119 -2.14 0.36 10.81
CA ILE A 119 -1.39 1.12 11.81
C ILE A 119 -0.59 0.20 12.74
N PRO A 120 -1.17 -0.80 13.44
CA PRO A 120 -0.39 -1.67 14.32
C PRO A 120 0.69 -2.45 13.56
N TYR A 121 0.37 -2.92 12.35
CA TYR A 121 1.34 -3.59 11.48
C TYR A 121 2.51 -2.66 11.13
N SER A 122 2.23 -1.42 10.74
CA SER A 122 3.27 -0.44 10.40
C SER A 122 4.14 -0.10 11.61
N VAL A 123 3.55 0.07 12.79
CA VAL A 123 4.29 0.32 14.04
C VAL A 123 5.19 -0.87 14.39
N GLY A 124 4.66 -2.10 14.31
CA GLY A 124 5.45 -3.31 14.57
C GLY A 124 6.61 -3.47 13.58
N LEU A 125 6.35 -3.27 12.29
CA LEU A 125 7.36 -3.32 11.24
C LEU A 125 8.43 -2.25 11.44
N LEU A 126 8.04 -1.00 11.70
CA LEU A 126 8.97 0.10 11.97
C LEU A 126 9.83 -0.19 13.20
N THR A 127 9.23 -0.72 14.27
CA THR A 127 9.95 -1.10 15.49
C THR A 127 10.98 -2.20 15.21
N TYR A 128 10.60 -3.23 14.46
CA TYR A 128 11.50 -4.30 14.05
C TYR A 128 12.65 -3.78 13.19
N LEU A 129 12.36 -2.94 12.20
CA LEU A 129 13.38 -2.36 11.32
C LEU A 129 14.32 -1.42 12.09
N PHE A 130 13.79 -0.62 13.01
CA PHE A 130 14.59 0.24 13.87
C PHE A 130 15.50 -0.57 14.78
N PHE A 131 14.99 -1.65 15.38
CA PHE A 131 15.80 -2.57 16.17
C PHE A 131 16.92 -3.21 15.33
N LYS A 132 16.60 -3.71 14.13
CA LYS A 132 17.61 -4.25 13.20
C LYS A 132 18.65 -3.22 12.79
N PHE A 133 18.22 -1.99 12.52
CA PHE A 133 19.11 -0.88 12.23
C PHE A 133 20.05 -0.57 13.41
N ALA A 134 19.51 -0.60 14.64
CA ALA A 134 20.29 -0.39 15.86
C ALA A 134 21.32 -1.51 16.12
N LEU A 135 21.16 -2.71 15.55
CA LEU A 135 22.13 -3.79 15.66
C LEU A 135 23.15 -3.85 14.52
N MET A 136 22.96 -3.09 13.44
CA MET A 136 23.82 -3.16 12.27
C MET A 136 25.21 -2.56 12.56
N PRO A 137 26.33 -3.20 12.19
CA PRO A 137 27.68 -2.69 12.49
C PRO A 137 28.06 -1.45 11.65
N ASN A 138 27.54 -1.31 10.42
CA ASN A 138 27.92 -0.26 9.47
C ASN A 138 26.82 0.81 9.25
N LYS A 139 26.17 1.27 10.32
CA LYS A 139 25.01 2.21 10.24
C LYS A 139 25.33 3.51 9.50
N LEU A 140 26.48 4.10 9.81
CA LEU A 140 26.91 5.38 9.24
C LEU A 140 27.21 5.27 7.75
N ALA A 141 27.79 4.16 7.30
CA ALA A 141 28.04 3.92 5.88
C ALA A 141 26.72 3.78 5.12
N PHE A 142 25.74 3.05 5.68
CA PHE A 142 24.41 2.92 5.10
C PHE A 142 23.67 4.26 5.03
N LEU A 143 23.66 5.05 6.11
CA LEU A 143 23.06 6.38 6.14
C LEU A 143 23.74 7.33 5.14
N ARG A 144 25.08 7.34 5.09
CA ARG A 144 25.83 8.20 4.17
C ARG A 144 25.57 7.82 2.72
N SER A 145 25.57 6.53 2.39
CA SER A 145 25.25 6.04 1.06
C SER A 145 23.82 6.43 0.66
N SER A 146 22.86 6.29 1.59
CA SER A 146 21.46 6.68 1.38
C SER A 146 21.31 8.18 1.15
N VAL A 147 21.94 9.02 1.98
CA VAL A 147 21.90 10.48 1.82
C VAL A 147 22.54 10.87 0.47
N MET A 148 23.75 10.40 0.18
CA MET A 148 24.49 10.78 -1.03
C MET A 148 23.79 10.34 -2.32
N SER A 149 23.14 9.17 -2.35
CA SER A 149 22.38 8.74 -3.52
C SER A 149 21.15 9.62 -3.78
N ASN A 150 20.63 10.30 -2.75
CA ASN A 150 19.40 11.07 -2.81
C ASN A 150 19.59 12.55 -3.13
N PHE A 151 20.79 13.09 -2.91
CA PHE A 151 21.17 14.48 -3.20
C PHE A 151 21.65 14.69 -4.65
N GLN A 152 21.41 13.74 -5.53
CA GLN A 152 21.56 13.97 -6.97
C GLN A 152 20.55 15.04 -7.41
N ILE A 153 21.05 16.10 -8.06
CA ILE A 153 20.27 17.29 -8.44
C ILE A 153 19.00 16.90 -9.23
N ALA A 154 19.12 15.96 -10.17
CA ALA A 154 17.99 15.45 -10.93
C ALA A 154 16.90 14.79 -10.05
N ALA A 155 17.31 13.98 -9.07
CA ALA A 155 16.38 13.31 -8.17
C ALA A 155 15.71 14.28 -7.18
N LEU A 156 16.42 15.33 -6.74
CA LEU A 156 15.85 16.39 -5.91
C LEU A 156 14.83 17.23 -6.68
N LEU A 157 15.13 17.58 -7.93
CA LEU A 157 14.20 18.31 -8.80
C LEU A 157 12.93 17.51 -9.05
N GLU A 158 13.04 16.21 -9.36
CA GLU A 158 11.86 15.35 -9.54
C GLU A 158 11.01 15.27 -8.26
N LYS A 159 11.64 15.17 -7.08
CA LYS A 159 10.94 15.15 -5.78
C LYS A 159 10.21 16.46 -5.50
N LEU A 160 10.89 17.59 -5.70
CA LEU A 160 10.32 18.92 -5.50
C LEU A 160 9.14 19.14 -6.45
N PHE A 161 9.28 18.69 -7.70
CA PHE A 161 8.21 18.72 -8.67
C PHE A 161 7.02 17.85 -8.26
N ASN A 162 7.25 16.62 -7.81
CA ASN A 162 6.18 15.75 -7.33
C ASN A 162 5.44 16.34 -6.11
N LEU A 163 6.14 17.07 -5.25
CA LEU A 163 5.53 17.77 -4.14
C LEU A 163 4.68 18.96 -4.60
N LEU A 164 5.21 19.79 -5.51
CA LEU A 164 4.44 20.89 -6.13
C LEU A 164 3.19 20.36 -6.83
N PHE A 165 3.33 19.23 -7.52
CA PHE A 165 2.23 18.53 -8.16
C PHE A 165 1.18 18.05 -7.16
N PHE A 166 1.61 17.46 -6.04
CA PHE A 166 0.73 17.04 -4.96
C PHE A 166 -0.04 18.22 -4.35
N ILE A 167 0.65 19.33 -4.07
CA ILE A 167 0.03 20.56 -3.53
C ILE A 167 -0.95 21.15 -4.54
N GLY A 168 -0.59 21.21 -5.81
CA GLY A 168 -1.46 21.70 -6.89
C GLY A 168 -2.73 20.87 -7.03
N ILE A 169 -2.62 19.53 -6.99
CA ILE A 169 -3.78 18.65 -7.01
C ILE A 169 -4.64 18.86 -5.77
N ALA A 170 -4.02 19.00 -4.59
CA ALA A 170 -4.75 19.25 -3.36
C ALA A 170 -5.55 20.55 -3.40
N THR A 171 -4.97 21.63 -3.93
CA THR A 171 -5.64 22.94 -4.05
C THR A 171 -6.74 22.92 -5.09
N ALA A 172 -6.49 22.33 -6.27
CA ALA A 172 -7.51 22.20 -7.32
C ALA A 172 -8.68 21.32 -6.87
N LEU A 173 -8.40 20.19 -6.23
CA LEU A 173 -9.43 19.30 -5.72
C LEU A 173 -10.25 19.98 -4.62
N THR A 174 -9.59 20.70 -3.70
CA THR A 174 -10.30 21.44 -2.65
C THR A 174 -11.19 22.53 -3.24
N SER A 175 -10.69 23.29 -4.23
CA SER A 175 -11.48 24.32 -4.93
C SER A 175 -12.67 23.72 -5.68
N LEU A 176 -12.49 22.55 -6.30
CA LEU A 176 -13.57 21.83 -6.99
C LEU A 176 -14.64 21.31 -6.00
N LEU A 177 -14.22 20.79 -4.85
CA LEU A 177 -15.13 20.31 -3.81
C LEU A 177 -15.94 21.47 -3.20
N GLU A 178 -15.29 22.62 -2.98
CA GLU A 178 -15.96 23.84 -2.52
C GLU A 178 -16.97 24.36 -3.56
N LEU A 179 -16.65 24.29 -4.85
CA LEU A 179 -17.60 24.64 -5.92
C LEU A 179 -18.85 23.74 -5.95
N LEU A 180 -18.73 22.50 -5.48
CA LEU A 180 -19.81 21.52 -5.39
C LEU A 180 -20.53 21.56 -4.03
N ASP A 181 -20.22 22.54 -3.17
CA ASP A 181 -20.68 22.63 -1.77
C ASP A 181 -20.46 21.35 -0.95
N TRP A 182 -19.50 20.51 -1.37
CA TRP A 182 -19.17 19.29 -0.67
C TRP A 182 -17.97 19.53 0.24
N GLN A 183 -18.22 19.53 1.55
CA GLN A 183 -17.18 19.67 2.57
C GLN A 183 -16.89 18.32 3.23
N PRO A 184 -16.12 17.42 2.58
CA PRO A 184 -15.71 16.19 3.24
C PRO A 184 -14.84 16.53 4.45
N ASP A 185 -14.87 15.64 5.45
CA ASP A 185 -14.00 15.76 6.60
C ASP A 185 -12.52 15.71 6.18
N ARG A 186 -11.64 16.18 7.07
CA ARG A 186 -10.20 16.32 6.75
C ARG A 186 -9.58 15.00 6.29
N PHE A 187 -10.04 13.89 6.85
CA PHE A 187 -9.54 12.57 6.54
C PHE A 187 -9.96 12.08 5.14
N VAL A 188 -11.25 12.19 4.79
CA VAL A 188 -11.73 11.85 3.44
C VAL A 188 -11.10 12.78 2.40
N ARG A 189 -10.95 14.07 2.73
CA ARG A 189 -10.25 15.02 1.86
C ARG A 189 -8.82 14.56 1.57
N LEU A 190 -8.07 14.15 2.59
CA LEU A 190 -6.71 13.63 2.43
C LEU A 190 -6.68 12.36 1.56
N LEU A 191 -7.58 11.41 1.81
CA LEU A 191 -7.70 10.20 1.00
C LEU A 191 -8.01 10.49 -0.46
N LEU A 192 -8.92 11.43 -0.74
CA LEU A 192 -9.26 11.84 -2.10
C LEU A 192 -8.06 12.49 -2.79
N VAL A 193 -7.35 13.41 -2.11
CA VAL A 193 -6.13 14.03 -2.66
C VAL A 193 -5.09 12.97 -2.99
N LEU A 194 -4.82 12.02 -2.09
CA LEU A 194 -3.87 10.92 -2.32
C LEU A 194 -4.30 10.04 -3.49
N THR A 195 -5.58 9.67 -3.56
CA THR A 195 -6.13 8.82 -4.63
C THR A 195 -6.00 9.50 -5.99
N VAL A 196 -6.41 10.77 -6.08
CA VAL A 196 -6.31 11.57 -7.32
C VAL A 196 -4.86 11.77 -7.71
N PHE A 197 -3.98 12.11 -6.76
CA PHE A 197 -2.55 12.25 -7.01
C PHE A 197 -1.95 10.98 -7.61
N ILE A 198 -2.22 9.83 -7.01
CA ILE A 198 -1.72 8.53 -7.49
C ILE A 198 -2.28 8.20 -8.87
N LEU A 199 -3.58 8.40 -9.08
CA LEU A 199 -4.23 8.10 -10.34
C LEU A 199 -3.65 8.95 -11.47
N ILE A 200 -3.48 10.25 -11.22
CA ILE A 200 -2.89 11.17 -12.18
C ILE A 200 -1.41 10.81 -12.43
N GLN A 201 -0.62 10.53 -11.39
CA GLN A 201 0.77 10.07 -11.54
C GLN A 201 0.87 8.79 -12.38
N LYS A 202 -0.04 7.84 -12.18
CA LYS A 202 -0.10 6.60 -12.96
C LYS A 202 -0.51 6.84 -14.42
N MET A 203 -1.47 7.74 -14.65
CA MET A 203 -1.85 8.15 -16.01
C MET A 203 -0.75 8.93 -16.73
N LEU A 204 0.12 9.63 -15.99
CA LEU A 204 1.26 10.39 -16.53
C LEU A 204 2.55 9.55 -16.61
N ALA A 205 2.60 8.37 -16.01
CA ALA A 205 3.74 7.46 -16.08
C ALA A 205 4.22 7.12 -17.51
N PRO A 206 3.34 6.91 -18.53
CA PRO A 206 3.79 6.65 -19.89
C PRO A 206 4.31 7.90 -20.63
N VAL A 207 4.11 9.10 -20.07
CA VAL A 207 4.55 10.35 -20.72
C VAL A 207 6.04 10.57 -20.45
N PRO A 208 6.87 10.80 -21.49
CA PRO A 208 8.29 11.06 -21.29
C PRO A 208 8.47 12.33 -20.47
N LYS A 209 9.12 12.18 -19.30
CA LYS A 209 9.40 13.27 -18.35
C LYS A 209 10.52 14.18 -18.87
N THR A 210 10.23 14.95 -19.92
CA THR A 210 11.17 15.93 -20.49
C THR A 210 11.29 17.17 -19.60
N PRO A 211 12.40 17.94 -19.68
CA PRO A 211 12.52 19.21 -18.95
C PRO A 211 11.37 20.18 -19.23
N VAL A 212 10.87 20.20 -20.47
CA VAL A 212 9.74 21.05 -20.90
C VAL A 212 8.45 20.66 -20.17
N TYR A 213 8.19 19.36 -19.99
CA TYR A 213 7.06 18.86 -19.23
C TYR A 213 7.06 19.41 -17.79
N TYR A 214 8.21 19.35 -17.12
CA TYR A 214 8.36 19.87 -15.76
C TYR A 214 8.14 21.39 -15.67
N VAL A 215 8.57 22.14 -16.68
CA VAL A 215 8.36 23.59 -16.70
C VAL A 215 6.87 23.93 -16.87
N ILE A 216 6.19 23.34 -17.86
CA ILE A 216 4.79 23.67 -18.19
C ILE A 216 3.86 23.25 -17.05
N VAL A 217 3.95 21.98 -16.63
CA VAL A 217 3.07 21.42 -15.59
C VAL A 217 3.39 22.05 -14.24
N GLY A 218 4.68 22.29 -13.94
CA GLY A 218 5.11 22.91 -12.70
C GLY A 218 4.61 24.34 -12.60
N PHE A 219 4.72 25.11 -13.67
CA PHE A 219 4.20 26.48 -13.74
C PHE A 219 2.68 26.51 -13.52
N ALA A 220 1.93 25.63 -14.18
CA ALA A 220 0.47 25.58 -14.03
C ALA A 220 0.05 25.31 -12.58
N TRP A 221 0.70 24.35 -11.90
CA TRP A 221 0.36 24.02 -10.51
C TRP A 221 0.83 25.07 -9.51
N VAL A 222 1.99 25.69 -9.72
CA VAL A 222 2.47 26.82 -8.90
C VAL A 222 1.50 27.99 -9.05
N TRP A 223 1.12 28.34 -10.27
CA TRP A 223 0.15 29.40 -10.54
C TRP A 223 -1.18 29.16 -9.83
N LEU A 224 -1.73 27.94 -9.95
CA LEU A 224 -2.99 27.56 -9.33
C LEU A 224 -2.88 27.62 -7.79
N SER A 225 -1.77 27.13 -7.23
CA SER A 225 -1.53 27.14 -5.78
C SER A 225 -1.34 28.56 -5.22
N VAL A 226 -0.64 29.43 -5.94
CA VAL A 226 -0.45 30.84 -5.54
C VAL A 226 -1.78 31.59 -5.57
N ARG A 227 -2.64 31.34 -6.58
CA ARG A 227 -3.97 31.96 -6.67
C ARG A 227 -4.90 31.54 -5.53
N SER A 228 -4.80 30.27 -5.10
CA SER A 228 -5.60 29.74 -3.99
C SER A 228 -5.05 30.12 -2.61
N ALA A 229 -3.81 30.62 -2.52
CA ALA A 229 -3.21 31.00 -1.25
C ALA A 229 -3.67 32.41 -0.81
N PRO A 230 -3.92 32.62 0.49
CA PRO A 230 -4.34 33.94 0.99
C PRO A 230 -3.25 35.02 0.82
N SER A 231 -1.98 34.63 0.75
CA SER A 231 -0.87 35.52 0.39
C SER A 231 0.37 34.71 -0.05
N VAL A 232 1.26 35.35 -0.80
CA VAL A 232 2.52 34.73 -1.27
C VAL A 232 3.43 34.28 -0.10
N PRO A 233 3.62 35.06 0.99
CA PRO A 233 4.42 34.61 2.12
C PRO A 233 3.86 33.36 2.81
N VAL A 234 2.53 33.28 2.96
CA VAL A 234 1.87 32.10 3.54
C VAL A 234 2.05 30.88 2.65
N PHE A 235 1.97 31.05 1.32
CA PHE A 235 2.27 29.98 0.37
C PHE A 235 3.72 29.51 0.50
N LEU A 236 4.70 30.42 0.50
CA LEU A 236 6.12 30.07 0.58
C LEU A 236 6.48 29.38 1.90
N LEU A 237 5.94 29.87 3.02
CA LEU A 237 6.14 29.26 4.33
C LEU A 237 5.53 27.84 4.39
N GLY A 238 4.29 27.70 3.92
CA GLY A 238 3.62 26.40 3.83
C GLY A 238 4.35 25.44 2.91
N PHE A 239 4.78 25.91 1.74
CA PHE A 239 5.58 25.12 0.80
C PHE A 239 6.90 24.67 1.41
N ALA A 240 7.63 25.56 2.10
CA ALA A 240 8.88 25.23 2.77
C ALA A 240 8.65 24.19 3.88
N PHE A 241 7.59 24.35 4.69
CA PHE A 241 7.23 23.40 5.74
C PHE A 241 6.88 22.02 5.16
N PHE A 242 5.99 21.96 4.18
CA PHE A 242 5.61 20.70 3.53
C PHE A 242 6.79 20.09 2.76
N SER A 243 7.70 20.89 2.20
CA SER A 243 8.93 20.41 1.57
C SER A 243 9.87 19.79 2.58
N GLY A 244 10.09 20.44 3.72
CA GLY A 244 10.88 19.89 4.82
C GLY A 244 10.28 18.60 5.36
N LEU A 245 8.97 18.57 5.61
CA LEU A 245 8.26 17.38 6.06
C LEU A 245 8.29 16.26 5.01
N TYR A 246 8.05 16.58 3.74
CA TYR A 246 8.10 15.61 2.64
C TYR A 246 9.50 15.02 2.52
N LEU A 247 10.55 15.84 2.53
CA LEU A 247 11.93 15.35 2.51
C LEU A 247 12.24 14.49 3.73
N LEU A 248 11.82 14.90 4.93
CA LEU A 248 12.01 14.14 6.16
C LEU A 248 11.31 12.78 6.09
N VAL A 249 9.99 12.79 5.84
CA VAL A 249 9.17 11.57 5.75
C VAL A 249 9.64 10.70 4.60
N PHE A 250 9.99 11.26 3.45
CA PHE A 250 10.44 10.48 2.29
C PHE A 250 11.83 9.89 2.51
N VAL A 251 12.78 10.64 3.05
CA VAL A 251 14.13 10.13 3.38
C VAL A 251 14.00 9.00 4.41
N ILE A 252 13.20 9.21 5.47
CA ILE A 252 12.98 8.20 6.50
C ILE A 252 12.20 7.01 5.93
N ALA A 253 10.99 7.22 5.40
CA ALA A 253 10.12 6.16 4.92
C ALA A 253 10.73 5.42 3.73
N LYS A 254 11.19 6.12 2.68
CA LYS A 254 11.72 5.42 1.50
C LYS A 254 13.07 4.77 1.79
N GLN A 255 14.01 5.45 2.45
CA GLN A 255 15.37 4.90 2.55
C GLN A 255 15.58 4.02 3.77
N LEU A 256 15.10 4.44 4.94
CA LEU A 256 15.21 3.59 6.12
C LEU A 256 14.25 2.42 5.97
N VAL A 257 12.97 2.62 5.69
CA VAL A 257 12.04 1.48 5.67
C VAL A 257 12.31 0.54 4.51
N LEU A 258 12.35 1.00 3.24
CA LEU A 258 12.56 0.06 2.12
C LEU A 258 14.00 -0.44 2.04
N GLY A 259 14.99 0.41 2.33
CA GLY A 259 16.39 0.00 2.32
C GLY A 259 16.72 -1.00 3.43
N LEU A 260 16.24 -0.76 4.66
CA LEU A 260 16.40 -1.72 5.74
C LEU A 260 15.52 -2.95 5.56
N ALA A 261 14.31 -2.81 5.03
CA ALA A 261 13.48 -3.96 4.68
C ALA A 261 14.23 -4.85 3.70
N SER A 262 14.78 -4.30 2.61
CA SER A 262 15.52 -5.10 1.64
C SER A 262 16.74 -5.79 2.25
N ILE A 263 17.48 -5.15 3.16
CA ILE A 263 18.64 -5.75 3.80
C ILE A 263 18.25 -6.79 4.87
N ALA A 264 17.20 -6.51 5.64
CA ALA A 264 16.84 -7.30 6.82
C ALA A 264 15.86 -8.43 6.52
N LEU A 265 15.10 -8.33 5.43
CA LEU A 265 14.03 -9.25 5.07
C LEU A 265 14.36 -10.08 3.83
N ASP A 266 15.02 -9.50 2.82
CA ASP A 266 15.29 -10.23 1.58
C ASP A 266 16.37 -11.30 1.77
N ASN A 267 16.13 -12.48 1.20
CA ASN A 267 17.08 -13.58 1.21
C ASN A 267 17.56 -13.86 -0.21
N ALA A 268 18.88 -14.02 -0.38
CA ALA A 268 19.44 -14.49 -1.64
C ALA A 268 19.22 -15.99 -1.79
N VAL A 269 18.49 -16.40 -2.84
CA VAL A 269 18.19 -17.80 -3.15
C VAL A 269 18.79 -18.12 -4.52
N ASP A 270 19.42 -19.29 -4.63
CA ASP A 270 19.88 -19.83 -5.92
C ASP A 270 18.66 -20.10 -6.82
N VAL A 271 18.77 -19.80 -8.11
CA VAL A 271 17.73 -20.09 -9.12
C VAL A 271 17.26 -21.55 -9.07
N LYS A 272 18.15 -22.50 -8.75
CA LYS A 272 17.80 -23.92 -8.57
C LYS A 272 16.85 -24.15 -7.39
N GLY A 273 16.98 -23.34 -6.34
CA GLY A 273 16.19 -23.40 -5.12
C GLY A 273 14.86 -22.65 -5.17
N LEU A 274 14.54 -21.98 -6.29
CA LEU A 274 13.28 -21.26 -6.45
C LEU A 274 12.08 -22.21 -6.41
N ARG A 275 11.01 -21.76 -5.75
CA ARG A 275 9.73 -22.46 -5.62
C ARG A 275 8.60 -21.53 -6.06
N VAL A 276 7.56 -22.13 -6.62
CA VAL A 276 6.33 -21.42 -7.01
C VAL A 276 5.77 -20.64 -5.82
N GLY A 277 5.43 -19.37 -6.04
CA GLY A 277 4.92 -18.46 -5.01
C GLY A 277 5.98 -17.65 -4.25
N MET A 278 7.29 -17.84 -4.53
CA MET A 278 8.32 -16.93 -4.03
C MET A 278 8.22 -15.56 -4.71
N ILE A 279 8.32 -14.46 -3.95
CA ILE A 279 8.18 -13.10 -4.48
C ILE A 279 9.58 -12.52 -4.74
N PRO A 280 9.95 -12.18 -5.98
CA PRO A 280 11.27 -11.60 -6.25
C PRO A 280 11.35 -10.17 -5.71
N ALA A 281 12.48 -9.83 -5.08
CA ALA A 281 12.74 -8.50 -4.52
C ALA A 281 13.34 -7.53 -5.54
N GLU A 282 13.89 -8.06 -6.63
CA GLU A 282 14.63 -7.34 -7.65
C GLU A 282 13.99 -7.61 -9.01
N GLN A 283 14.01 -6.60 -9.88
CA GLN A 283 13.59 -6.76 -11.26
C GLN A 283 14.79 -7.14 -12.12
N ILE A 284 14.60 -8.12 -13.02
CA ILE A 284 15.62 -8.48 -14.02
C ILE A 284 15.17 -7.92 -15.36
N VAL A 285 15.95 -6.98 -15.89
CA VAL A 285 15.67 -6.32 -17.17
C VAL A 285 16.70 -6.76 -18.19
N ARG A 286 16.23 -7.10 -19.39
CA ARG A 286 17.02 -7.35 -20.59
C ARG A 286 17.41 -6.01 -21.20
N VAL A 287 18.71 -5.76 -21.29
CA VAL A 287 19.29 -4.60 -21.97
C VAL A 287 19.95 -5.12 -23.23
N THR A 288 19.45 -4.68 -24.39
CA THR A 288 20.08 -4.98 -25.68
C THR A 288 21.30 -4.08 -25.83
N GLU A 289 22.48 -4.68 -25.95
CA GLU A 289 23.72 -3.96 -26.21
C GLU A 289 23.81 -3.54 -27.69
N PRO A 290 24.64 -2.53 -28.03
CA PRO A 290 24.79 -2.02 -29.41
C PRO A 290 25.27 -3.07 -30.42
N ASP A 291 25.84 -4.17 -29.92
CA ASP A 291 26.30 -5.33 -30.69
C ASP A 291 25.19 -6.37 -30.97
N GLY A 292 23.97 -6.12 -30.49
CA GLY A 292 22.83 -7.03 -30.61
C GLY A 292 22.79 -8.14 -29.56
N SER A 293 23.77 -8.20 -28.66
CA SER A 293 23.77 -9.15 -27.54
C SER A 293 22.82 -8.70 -26.43
N ALA A 294 22.28 -9.66 -25.67
CA ALA A 294 21.36 -9.38 -24.58
C ALA A 294 22.10 -9.50 -23.24
N ARG A 295 22.15 -8.40 -22.49
CA ARG A 295 22.67 -8.37 -21.12
C ARG A 295 21.53 -8.23 -20.12
N TYR A 296 21.62 -8.95 -19.02
CA TYR A 296 20.63 -8.84 -17.95
C TYR A 296 21.15 -7.98 -16.80
N GLU A 297 20.33 -7.02 -16.36
CA GLU A 297 20.65 -6.14 -15.25
C GLU A 297 19.59 -6.22 -14.16
N LYS A 298 20.06 -6.18 -12.90
CA LYS A 298 19.20 -6.09 -11.74
C LYS A 298 18.86 -4.63 -11.48
N LYS A 299 17.56 -4.30 -11.46
CA LYS A 299 17.08 -3.00 -11.00
C LYS A 299 16.32 -3.16 -9.70
N GLN A 300 16.59 -2.26 -8.75
CA GLN A 300 15.71 -2.09 -7.60
C GLN A 300 14.39 -1.52 -8.08
N VAL A 301 13.30 -2.14 -7.65
CA VAL A 301 11.97 -1.81 -8.15
C VAL A 301 11.53 -0.49 -7.54
N ALA A 302 11.33 0.51 -8.39
CA ALA A 302 10.53 1.66 -8.03
C ALA A 302 9.06 1.23 -8.09
N PHE A 303 8.29 1.53 -7.04
CA PHE A 303 6.82 1.45 -7.10
C PHE A 303 6.35 2.18 -8.38
N SER A 304 5.85 1.44 -9.37
CA SER A 304 5.52 1.90 -10.74
C SER A 304 6.67 2.01 -11.76
N SER A 305 7.40 0.92 -12.05
CA SER A 305 7.92 0.72 -13.41
C SER A 305 6.87 -0.06 -14.21
N GLY A 306 6.35 0.51 -15.30
CA GLY A 306 5.42 -0.18 -16.20
C GLY A 306 6.00 -1.48 -16.75
N GLN A 307 5.14 -2.35 -17.27
CA GLN A 307 5.53 -3.51 -18.08
C GLN A 307 6.22 -3.00 -19.35
N ASP A 308 7.53 -2.83 -19.26
CA ASP A 308 8.45 -2.72 -20.38
C ASP A 308 8.67 -4.15 -20.92
N ASP A 309 8.59 -4.38 -22.23
CA ASP A 309 8.76 -5.70 -22.86
C ASP A 309 10.14 -6.34 -22.57
N ASN A 310 11.05 -5.55 -22.04
CA ASN A 310 12.38 -5.94 -21.61
C ASN A 310 12.44 -6.56 -20.21
N ILE A 311 11.33 -6.61 -19.46
CA ILE A 311 11.32 -7.13 -18.08
C ILE A 311 11.13 -8.64 -18.10
N VAL A 312 12.15 -9.36 -17.64
CA VAL A 312 12.13 -10.82 -17.54
C VAL A 312 11.41 -11.27 -16.28
N VAL A 313 11.65 -10.58 -15.16
CA VAL A 313 11.05 -10.87 -13.85
C VAL A 313 10.76 -9.57 -13.14
N SER A 314 9.56 -9.46 -12.57
CA SER A 314 9.14 -8.32 -11.76
C SER A 314 8.59 -8.78 -10.40
N PRO A 315 8.67 -7.96 -9.34
CA PRO A 315 8.02 -8.23 -8.07
C PRO A 315 6.51 -8.26 -8.25
N ASN A 316 5.96 -9.47 -8.32
CA ASN A 316 4.52 -9.69 -8.32
C ASN A 316 4.10 -10.20 -6.93
N PRO A 317 3.13 -9.57 -6.24
CA PRO A 317 2.57 -10.08 -4.99
C PRO A 317 2.01 -11.51 -5.09
N ALA A 318 1.64 -11.97 -6.30
CA ALA A 318 1.23 -13.36 -6.54
C ALA A 318 2.40 -14.37 -6.45
N GLY A 319 3.64 -13.89 -6.49
CA GLY A 319 4.85 -14.70 -6.54
C GLY A 319 5.15 -15.25 -7.93
N LEU A 320 6.29 -15.92 -8.07
CA LEU A 320 6.74 -16.56 -9.31
C LEU A 320 5.88 -17.78 -9.66
N ASP A 321 5.50 -17.90 -10.93
CA ASP A 321 4.87 -19.11 -11.45
C ASP A 321 5.90 -20.16 -11.92
N ALA A 322 5.42 -21.31 -12.40
CA ALA A 322 6.29 -22.40 -12.82
C ALA A 322 7.05 -22.07 -14.12
N GLU A 323 6.43 -21.35 -15.05
CA GLU A 323 6.99 -20.98 -16.35
C GLU A 323 8.10 -19.95 -16.18
N GLU A 324 7.87 -18.94 -15.33
CA GLU A 324 8.87 -17.94 -14.93
C GLU A 324 10.09 -18.59 -14.27
N ILE A 325 9.87 -19.59 -13.40
CA ILE A 325 10.97 -20.32 -12.75
C ILE A 325 11.77 -21.15 -13.77
N GLU A 326 11.10 -21.80 -14.71
CA GLU A 326 11.75 -22.58 -15.76
C GLU A 326 12.57 -21.66 -16.68
N HIS A 327 12.00 -20.55 -17.11
CA HIS A 327 12.71 -19.54 -17.89
C HIS A 327 13.94 -18.97 -17.15
N LEU A 328 13.81 -18.71 -15.84
CA LEU A 328 14.95 -18.31 -15.01
C LEU A 328 16.04 -19.38 -14.92
N ARG A 329 15.65 -20.66 -14.84
CA ARG A 329 16.60 -21.78 -14.83
C ARG A 329 17.34 -21.90 -16.17
N ASP A 330 16.66 -21.67 -17.29
CA ASP A 330 17.28 -21.65 -18.61
C ASP A 330 18.27 -20.48 -18.76
N LEU A 331 17.91 -19.30 -18.23
CA LEU A 331 18.81 -18.14 -18.17
C LEU A 331 20.02 -18.37 -17.27
N ALA A 332 19.85 -19.09 -16.16
CA ALA A 332 20.97 -19.50 -15.31
C ALA A 332 21.86 -20.53 -16.02
N ALA A 333 21.27 -21.50 -16.72
CA ALA A 333 21.99 -22.56 -17.45
C ALA A 333 22.79 -22.02 -18.64
N SER A 334 22.25 -21.02 -19.34
CA SER A 334 22.95 -20.30 -20.42
C SER A 334 24.02 -19.33 -19.94
N GLY A 335 24.23 -19.21 -18.63
CA GLY A 335 25.24 -18.32 -18.04
C GLY A 335 24.84 -16.83 -18.04
N ALA A 336 23.65 -16.49 -18.51
CA ALA A 336 23.16 -15.13 -18.59
C ALA A 336 23.04 -14.45 -17.21
N LEU A 337 22.89 -15.25 -16.14
CA LEU A 337 22.82 -14.79 -14.75
C LEU A 337 24.14 -14.94 -13.97
N ALA A 338 25.25 -15.33 -14.62
CA ALA A 338 26.53 -15.58 -13.96
C ALA A 338 27.07 -14.36 -13.21
N LYS A 339 26.82 -13.13 -13.72
CA LYS A 339 27.19 -11.86 -13.04
C LYS A 339 26.58 -11.73 -11.64
N PHE A 340 25.48 -12.44 -11.38
CA PHE A 340 24.78 -12.43 -10.10
C PHE A 340 24.93 -13.75 -9.34
N LYS A 341 25.93 -14.57 -9.71
CA LYS A 341 26.16 -15.90 -9.13
C LYS A 341 24.94 -16.81 -9.18
N ASN A 342 24.07 -16.64 -10.19
CA ASN A 342 22.79 -17.35 -10.31
C ASN A 342 21.89 -17.22 -9.06
N GLN A 343 21.98 -16.09 -8.36
CA GLN A 343 21.16 -15.80 -7.18
C GLN A 343 20.19 -14.67 -7.43
N ILE A 344 18.97 -14.85 -6.92
CA ILE A 344 17.89 -13.86 -6.94
C ILE A 344 17.50 -13.57 -5.50
N LYS A 345 17.30 -12.29 -5.18
CA LYS A 345 16.76 -11.93 -3.87
C LYS A 345 15.26 -12.16 -3.86
N ILE A 346 14.79 -12.87 -2.85
CA ILE A 346 13.39 -13.18 -2.63
C ILE A 346 12.92 -12.43 -1.39
N GLN A 347 11.82 -11.69 -1.53
CA GLN A 347 11.12 -11.06 -0.41
C GLN A 347 10.43 -12.15 0.40
N PRO A 348 10.44 -12.07 1.74
CA PRO A 348 9.68 -12.98 2.56
C PRO A 348 8.19 -12.72 2.32
N SER A 349 7.44 -13.78 2.02
CA SER A 349 5.98 -13.71 1.93
C SER A 349 5.42 -13.27 3.29
N ILE A 350 4.86 -12.07 3.36
CA ILE A 350 4.21 -11.59 4.58
C ILE A 350 2.85 -12.26 4.65
N ARG A 351 2.62 -12.99 5.74
CA ARG A 351 1.37 -13.69 6.01
C ARG A 351 0.38 -12.69 6.58
N PHE A 352 -0.43 -12.09 5.69
CA PHE A 352 -1.32 -10.99 6.06
C PHE A 352 -2.62 -11.46 6.74
N ALA A 353 -3.07 -12.71 6.55
CA ALA A 353 -4.30 -13.18 7.19
C ALA A 353 -4.27 -13.12 8.74
N PRO A 354 -3.17 -13.49 9.43
CA PRO A 354 -3.00 -13.23 10.86
C PRO A 354 -3.09 -11.75 11.24
N VAL A 355 -2.49 -10.87 10.44
CA VAL A 355 -2.51 -9.41 10.67
C VAL A 355 -3.93 -8.86 10.50
N ILE A 356 -4.66 -9.31 9.47
CA ILE A 356 -6.07 -8.97 9.23
C ILE A 356 -6.92 -9.44 10.41
N SER A 357 -6.70 -10.67 10.90
CA SER A 357 -7.43 -11.24 12.03
C SER A 357 -7.17 -10.47 13.32
N PHE A 358 -5.92 -10.04 13.56
CA PHE A 358 -5.58 -9.17 14.68
C PHE A 358 -6.26 -7.81 14.57
N GLY A 359 -6.27 -7.19 13.38
CA GLY A 359 -7.00 -5.94 13.16
C GLY A 359 -8.51 -6.08 13.35
N ALA A 360 -9.09 -7.22 12.98
CA ALA A 360 -10.51 -7.53 13.25
C ALA A 360 -10.77 -7.63 14.77
N LEU A 361 -9.90 -8.32 15.53
CA LEU A 361 -9.99 -8.37 16.98
C LEU A 361 -9.90 -6.98 17.61
N LEU A 362 -8.92 -6.16 17.21
CA LEU A 362 -8.81 -4.77 17.67
C LEU A 362 -10.07 -3.97 17.36
N THR A 363 -10.66 -4.15 16.19
CA THR A 363 -11.89 -3.47 15.80
C THR A 363 -13.07 -3.87 16.71
N ILE A 364 -13.20 -5.15 17.02
CA ILE A 364 -14.24 -5.67 17.92
C ILE A 364 -14.07 -5.16 19.34
N PHE A 365 -12.85 -5.22 19.90
CA PHE A 365 -12.57 -4.81 21.27
C PHE A 365 -12.62 -3.29 21.47
N CYS A 366 -12.08 -2.52 20.52
CA CYS A 366 -12.02 -1.07 20.64
C CYS A 366 -13.33 -0.38 20.22
N GLN A 367 -14.23 -1.07 19.51
CA GLN A 367 -15.48 -0.51 18.97
C GLN A 367 -15.20 0.77 18.16
N GLY A 368 -14.11 0.75 17.39
CA GLY A 368 -13.56 1.92 16.72
C GLY A 368 -12.07 1.80 16.41
N PRO A 369 -11.43 2.90 15.95
CA PRO A 369 -10.00 2.93 15.74
C PRO A 369 -9.24 2.74 17.06
N PHE A 370 -8.33 1.77 17.12
CA PHE A 370 -7.62 1.41 18.35
C PHE A 370 -6.82 2.60 18.92
N TYR A 371 -6.28 3.46 18.05
CA TYR A 371 -5.45 4.60 18.47
C TYR A 371 -6.26 5.63 19.29
N LEU A 372 -7.58 5.75 19.05
CA LEU A 372 -8.43 6.62 19.88
C LEU A 372 -8.54 6.08 21.30
N LYS A 373 -8.67 4.75 21.46
CA LYS A 373 -8.65 4.12 22.78
C LYS A 373 -7.31 4.24 23.47
N LEU A 374 -6.22 4.14 22.71
CA LEU A 374 -4.87 4.37 23.24
C LEU A 374 -4.73 5.80 23.78
N MET A 375 -5.19 6.81 23.05
CA MET A 375 -5.16 8.22 23.49
C MET A 375 -6.10 8.53 24.67
N GLN A 376 -7.07 7.66 24.99
CA GLN A 376 -7.90 7.82 26.20
C GLN A 376 -7.20 7.27 27.46
N LEU A 377 -6.17 6.44 27.30
CA LEU A 377 -5.40 5.86 28.40
C LEU A 377 -4.23 6.75 28.85
N PHE A 378 -3.85 7.75 28.03
CA PHE A 378 -2.83 8.74 28.30
C PHE A 378 -3.47 10.12 28.42
#